data_AF-A0A316S661-F1
#
_entry.id   AF-A0A316S661-F1
#
_cell.length_a   1.000
_cell.length_b   1.000
_cell.length_c   1.000
_cell.angle_alpha   90.00
_cell.angle_beta   90.00
_cell.angle_gamma   90.00
#
_symmetry.space_group_name_H-M   'P 1'
#
loop_
_entity.id
_entity.type
_entity.pdbx_description
1 polymer ?
#
loop_
_entity_poly.entity_id
_entity_poly.type
_entity_poly.pdbx_seq_one_letter_code
_entity_poly.pdbx_strand_id
1 'polypeptide(L)'
;MRYLQIALLIFIAVFCVSACGNMPGSGEKIAYINWDEAVKSHPRHEALKQGQAEYDKLLAYRDQQADIARKQIQGLALLQKIKQNSKSSYYEADYRTSMYAKQEIEQHGFQAVVQKAAAEADEILADERENIENSYQLRMFNIRLQLEAVRMKPEERQALQEELHAIRVEMDGKMAELNKKRSEIIAEKTAPEREAMQQRIAAYAAGLRDELHGKLQDDIAKDDKDLQQGPEAFSKVLEVIDNRLDKIKEGNDKIAAEIRHDIESKVAFLAKERGYTIVFNKIKVNIKADDITQEVIKELKKSK
;
A
#
# COMPACT_ATOMS: atom_id res chain seq x y z
N MET A 1 -17.68 -24.04 -3.41
CA MET A 1 -18.14 -24.96 -2.34
C MET A 1 -19.59 -24.64 -2.03
N ARG A 2 -20.44 -25.67 -2.09
CA ARG A 2 -21.85 -25.72 -1.65
C ARG A 2 -22.89 -25.21 -2.66
N TYR A 3 -23.18 -26.08 -3.62
CA TYR A 3 -24.52 -26.28 -4.16
C TYR A 3 -25.49 -26.40 -2.97
N LEU A 4 -26.33 -25.39 -2.78
CA LEU A 4 -27.37 -25.40 -1.78
C LEU A 4 -28.49 -26.31 -2.27
N GLN A 5 -28.42 -27.57 -1.83
CA GLN A 5 -29.51 -28.54 -1.94
C GLN A 5 -30.70 -28.01 -1.15
N ILE A 6 -31.67 -27.40 -1.83
CA ILE A 6 -33.01 -27.23 -1.29
C ILE A 6 -33.80 -28.47 -1.72
N ALA A 7 -33.58 -29.56 -0.98
CA ALA A 7 -34.44 -30.72 -1.01
C ALA A 7 -35.68 -30.41 -0.14
N LEU A 8 -36.66 -29.74 -0.74
CA LEU A 8 -37.98 -29.59 -0.15
C LEU A 8 -38.85 -30.77 -0.61
N LEU A 9 -38.82 -31.86 0.16
CA LEU A 9 -39.80 -32.95 0.06
C LEU A 9 -41.12 -32.46 0.68
N ILE A 10 -42.01 -31.92 -0.16
CA ILE A 10 -43.40 -31.63 0.26
C ILE A 10 -44.23 -32.89 -0.01
N PHE A 11 -44.65 -33.56 1.06
CA PHE A 11 -45.73 -34.55 1.05
C PHE A 11 -47.06 -33.78 1.00
N ILE A 12 -47.84 -33.92 -0.06
CA ILE A 12 -49.25 -33.49 -0.04
C ILE A 12 -50.08 -34.70 0.36
N ALA A 13 -50.44 -34.77 1.65
CA ALA A 13 -51.45 -35.69 2.16
C ALA A 13 -52.75 -34.90 2.32
N VAL A 14 -53.69 -35.05 1.40
CA VAL A 14 -55.07 -34.55 1.59
C VAL A 14 -55.78 -35.55 2.51
N PHE A 15 -55.87 -35.21 3.79
CA PHE A 15 -56.62 -35.99 4.77
C PHE A 15 -58.10 -35.55 4.77
N CYS A 16 -58.95 -36.26 4.02
CA CYS A 16 -60.40 -36.18 4.19
C CYS A 16 -60.84 -37.36 5.07
N VAL A 17 -61.17 -37.09 6.34
CA VAL A 17 -61.74 -38.09 7.24
C VAL A 17 -63.19 -37.72 7.55
N SER A 18 -64.09 -38.54 7.00
CA SER A 18 -65.31 -39.11 7.62
C SER A 18 -66.55 -39.05 6.72
N ALA A 19 -66.95 -40.20 6.18
CA ALA A 19 -68.23 -40.85 6.50
C ALA A 19 -68.38 -42.13 5.67
N CYS A 20 -68.88 -43.18 6.33
CA CYS A 20 -68.89 -44.59 5.93
C CYS A 20 -69.57 -44.88 4.58
N GLY A 21 -68.99 -45.84 3.85
CA GLY A 21 -69.61 -46.52 2.71
C GLY A 21 -68.70 -47.63 2.19
N ASN A 22 -69.02 -48.87 2.55
CA ASN A 22 -68.29 -50.08 2.18
C ASN A 22 -68.36 -50.31 0.66
N MET A 23 -67.24 -50.20 -0.06
CA MET A 23 -67.09 -50.69 -1.44
C MET A 23 -65.92 -51.67 -1.52
N PRO A 24 -66.13 -52.92 -1.97
CA PRO A 24 -65.06 -53.88 -2.15
C PRO A 24 -64.32 -53.59 -3.45
N GLY A 25 -63.00 -53.39 -3.35
CA GLY A 25 -62.08 -53.32 -4.48
C GLY A 25 -61.82 -51.93 -5.05
N SER A 26 -61.08 -51.08 -4.33
CA SER A 26 -60.32 -49.99 -4.96
C SER A 26 -58.86 -50.13 -4.56
N GLY A 27 -58.06 -50.81 -5.39
CA GLY A 27 -56.61 -50.71 -5.27
C GLY A 27 -56.23 -49.23 -5.31
N GLU A 28 -55.40 -48.79 -4.35
CA GLU A 28 -54.89 -47.42 -4.33
C GLU A 28 -54.33 -47.09 -5.72
N LYS A 29 -55.01 -46.20 -6.45
CA LYS A 29 -54.54 -45.76 -7.76
C LYS A 29 -53.49 -44.70 -7.53
N ILE A 30 -52.26 -45.05 -7.82
CA ILE A 30 -51.10 -44.17 -7.73
C ILE A 30 -50.77 -43.73 -9.15
N ALA A 31 -50.44 -42.46 -9.34
CA ALA A 31 -49.93 -41.97 -10.61
C ALA A 31 -48.52 -41.38 -10.43
N TYR A 32 -47.82 -41.20 -11.55
CA TYR A 32 -46.61 -40.40 -11.58
C TYR A 32 -46.65 -39.40 -12.73
N ILE A 33 -45.88 -38.31 -12.56
CA ILE A 33 -45.62 -37.31 -13.59
C ILE A 33 -44.12 -37.13 -13.75
N ASN A 34 -43.65 -37.10 -15.00
CA ASN A 34 -42.32 -36.61 -15.32
C ASN A 34 -42.31 -35.07 -15.21
N TRP A 35 -41.93 -34.58 -14.03
CA TRP A 35 -41.94 -33.15 -13.72
C TRP A 35 -41.10 -32.32 -14.69
N ASP A 36 -39.91 -32.81 -15.05
CA ASP A 36 -39.01 -32.09 -15.95
C ASP A 36 -39.59 -31.98 -17.37
N GLU A 37 -40.29 -33.01 -17.84
CA GLU A 37 -40.97 -33.01 -19.14
C GLU A 37 -42.21 -32.09 -19.14
N ALA A 38 -42.96 -32.07 -18.04
CA ALA A 38 -44.08 -31.15 -17.86
C ALA A 38 -43.63 -29.68 -17.81
N VAL A 39 -42.54 -29.38 -17.09
CA VAL A 39 -41.92 -28.05 -17.06
C VAL A 39 -41.42 -27.65 -18.45
N LYS A 40 -40.73 -28.53 -19.17
CA LYS A 40 -40.23 -28.26 -20.54
C LYS A 40 -41.35 -28.01 -21.55
N SER A 41 -42.48 -28.67 -21.36
CA SER A 41 -43.65 -28.55 -22.24
C SER A 41 -44.55 -27.37 -21.90
N HIS A 42 -44.26 -26.63 -20.82
CA HIS A 42 -45.06 -25.50 -20.38
C HIS A 42 -44.95 -24.32 -21.36
N PRO A 43 -46.04 -23.60 -21.69
CA PRO A 43 -45.99 -22.46 -22.61
C PRO A 43 -45.00 -21.35 -22.22
N ARG A 44 -44.78 -21.17 -20.91
CA ARG A 44 -43.84 -20.18 -20.36
C ARG A 44 -42.40 -20.68 -20.19
N HIS A 45 -42.10 -21.93 -20.56
CA HIS A 45 -40.77 -22.51 -20.40
C HIS A 45 -39.69 -21.78 -21.21
N GLU A 46 -40.00 -21.40 -22.45
CA GLU A 46 -39.07 -20.65 -23.29
C GLU A 46 -38.74 -19.27 -22.71
N ALA A 47 -39.72 -18.60 -22.08
CA ALA A 47 -39.49 -17.33 -21.39
C ALA A 47 -38.55 -17.50 -20.18
N LEU A 48 -38.73 -18.57 -19.39
CA LEU A 48 -37.81 -18.90 -18.28
C LEU A 48 -36.39 -19.19 -18.78
N LYS A 49 -36.26 -19.98 -19.85
CA LYS A 49 -34.97 -20.32 -20.45
C LYS A 49 -34.24 -19.09 -21.01
N GLN A 50 -34.97 -18.19 -21.68
CA GLN A 50 -34.43 -16.93 -22.18
C GLN A 50 -33.97 -16.02 -21.04
N GLY A 51 -34.78 -15.90 -19.98
CA GLY A 51 -34.42 -15.10 -18.81
C GLY A 51 -33.22 -15.67 -18.04
N GLN A 52 -33.07 -16.99 -17.98
CA GLN A 52 -31.86 -17.64 -17.42
C GLN A 52 -30.62 -17.35 -18.27
N ALA A 53 -30.73 -17.45 -19.60
CA ALA A 53 -29.64 -17.12 -20.51
C ALA A 53 -29.24 -15.64 -20.45
N GLU A 54 -30.20 -14.72 -20.30
CA GLU A 54 -29.91 -13.29 -20.08
C GLU A 54 -29.19 -13.07 -18.74
N TYR A 55 -29.65 -13.74 -17.67
CA TYR A 55 -29.02 -13.70 -16.36
C TYR A 55 -27.56 -14.15 -16.41
N ASP A 56 -27.29 -15.34 -16.97
CA ASP A 56 -25.95 -15.92 -17.05
C ASP A 56 -25.00 -15.03 -17.88
N LYS A 57 -25.51 -14.48 -19.00
CA LYS A 57 -24.74 -13.54 -19.83
C LYS A 57 -24.40 -12.26 -19.08
N LEU A 58 -25.37 -11.70 -18.36
CA LEU A 58 -25.16 -10.47 -17.59
C LEU A 58 -24.22 -10.71 -16.40
N LEU A 59 -24.30 -11.89 -15.76
CA LEU A 59 -23.42 -12.29 -14.68
C LEU A 59 -21.97 -12.43 -15.16
N ALA A 60 -21.76 -13.10 -16.30
CA ALA A 60 -20.43 -13.20 -16.91
C ALA A 60 -19.85 -11.82 -17.26
N TYR A 61 -20.68 -10.91 -17.79
CA TYR A 61 -20.27 -9.54 -18.06
C TYR A 61 -19.90 -8.78 -16.79
N ARG A 62 -20.70 -8.93 -15.73
CA ARG A 62 -20.45 -8.33 -14.41
C ARG A 62 -19.11 -8.78 -13.83
N ASP A 63 -18.82 -10.07 -13.87
CA ASP A 63 -17.58 -10.63 -13.36
C ASP A 63 -16.37 -10.18 -14.17
N GLN A 64 -16.51 -10.12 -15.50
CA GLN A 64 -15.48 -9.55 -16.37
C GLN A 64 -15.18 -8.08 -16.02
N GLN A 65 -16.21 -7.26 -15.80
CA GLN A 65 -16.03 -5.86 -15.40
C GLN A 65 -15.34 -5.75 -14.03
N ALA A 66 -15.73 -6.59 -13.07
CA ALA A 66 -15.11 -6.63 -11.75
C ALA A 66 -13.62 -6.99 -11.82
N ASP A 67 -13.24 -7.95 -12.66
CA ASP A 67 -11.84 -8.33 -12.85
C ASP A 67 -11.00 -7.27 -13.57
N ILE A 68 -11.56 -6.60 -14.57
CA ILE A 68 -10.91 -5.45 -15.22
C ILE A 68 -10.68 -4.34 -14.20
N ALA A 69 -11.72 -3.99 -13.42
CA ALA A 69 -11.63 -2.96 -12.40
C ALA A 69 -10.56 -3.30 -11.35
N ARG A 70 -10.51 -4.53 -10.85
CA ARG A 70 -9.47 -4.99 -9.91
C ARG A 70 -8.06 -4.79 -10.46
N LYS A 71 -7.82 -5.20 -11.71
CA LYS A 71 -6.50 -5.04 -12.35
C LYS A 71 -6.13 -3.57 -12.51
N GLN A 72 -7.07 -2.72 -12.91
CA GLN A 72 -6.84 -1.28 -13.04
C GLN A 72 -6.56 -0.63 -11.69
N ILE A 73 -7.33 -0.95 -10.65
CA ILE A 73 -7.12 -0.44 -9.28
C ILE A 73 -5.74 -0.88 -8.75
N GLN A 74 -5.36 -2.13 -8.95
CA GLN A 74 -4.03 -2.63 -8.56
C GLN A 74 -2.91 -1.90 -9.31
N GLY A 75 -3.08 -1.67 -10.62
CA GLY A 75 -2.12 -0.90 -11.41
C GLY A 75 -1.99 0.55 -10.93
N LEU A 76 -3.11 1.21 -10.63
CA LEU A 76 -3.12 2.56 -10.08
C LEU A 76 -2.45 2.63 -8.70
N ALA A 77 -2.72 1.67 -7.81
CA ALA A 77 -2.08 1.58 -6.51
C ALA A 77 -0.55 1.38 -6.62
N LEU A 78 -0.08 0.58 -7.59
CA LEU A 78 1.35 0.42 -7.85
C LEU A 78 1.99 1.73 -8.34
N LEU A 79 1.36 2.40 -9.32
CA LEU A 79 1.83 3.70 -9.82
C LEU A 79 1.88 4.74 -8.71
N GLN A 80 0.89 4.75 -7.81
CA GLN A 80 0.86 5.62 -6.65
C GLN A 80 2.04 5.35 -5.72
N LYS A 81 2.31 4.08 -5.40
CA LYS A 81 3.46 3.71 -4.56
C LYS A 81 4.78 4.18 -5.19
N ILE A 82 4.93 4.03 -6.51
CA ILE A 82 6.10 4.53 -7.24
C ILE A 82 6.19 6.06 -7.15
N LYS A 83 5.08 6.77 -7.36
CA LYS A 83 5.01 8.23 -7.27
C LYS A 83 5.35 8.75 -5.87
N GLN A 84 4.78 8.13 -4.83
CA GLN A 84 5.06 8.45 -3.42
C GLN A 84 6.54 8.22 -3.09
N ASN A 85 7.11 7.09 -3.53
CA ASN A 85 8.53 6.84 -3.37
C ASN A 85 9.39 7.89 -4.09
N SER A 86 9.04 8.25 -5.33
CA SER A 86 9.79 9.28 -6.06
C SER A 86 9.70 10.65 -5.42
N LYS A 87 8.54 11.03 -4.86
CA LYS A 87 8.37 12.28 -4.11
C LYS A 87 9.20 12.27 -2.84
N SER A 88 9.17 11.17 -2.09
CA SER A 88 10.01 11.00 -0.89
C SER A 88 11.50 11.15 -1.23
N SER A 89 11.97 10.50 -2.28
CA SER A 89 13.36 10.62 -2.73
C SER A 89 13.71 12.04 -3.18
N TYR A 90 12.77 12.72 -3.86
CA TYR A 90 12.95 14.11 -4.26
C TYR A 90 13.10 15.05 -3.06
N TYR A 91 12.20 14.97 -2.08
CA TYR A 91 12.30 15.80 -0.88
C TYR A 91 13.52 15.47 -0.02
N GLU A 92 13.95 14.21 0.01
CA GLU A 92 15.21 13.85 0.67
C GLU A 92 16.43 14.46 -0.04
N ALA A 93 16.44 14.44 -1.37
CA ALA A 93 17.50 15.07 -2.16
C ALA A 93 17.50 16.60 -2.00
N ASP A 94 16.31 17.22 -2.00
CA ASP A 94 16.14 18.65 -1.77
C ASP A 94 16.66 19.03 -0.37
N TYR A 95 16.23 18.30 0.66
CA TYR A 95 16.72 18.46 2.03
C TYR A 95 18.25 18.42 2.11
N ARG A 96 18.88 17.39 1.53
CA ARG A 96 20.34 17.24 1.54
C ARG A 96 21.01 18.41 0.84
N THR A 97 20.51 18.81 -0.33
CA THR A 97 21.07 19.91 -1.12
C THR A 97 21.01 21.24 -0.36
N SER A 98 19.85 21.56 0.22
CA SER A 98 19.67 22.75 1.04
C SER A 98 20.53 22.74 2.31
N MET A 99 20.70 21.58 2.96
CA MET A 99 21.58 21.44 4.11
C MET A 99 23.05 21.66 3.75
N TYR A 100 23.52 21.13 2.62
CA TYR A 100 24.87 21.39 2.13
C TYR A 100 25.09 22.87 1.83
N ALA A 101 24.17 23.49 1.10
CA ALA A 101 24.24 24.92 0.80
C ALA A 101 24.26 25.77 2.08
N LYS A 102 23.44 25.44 3.07
CA LYS A 102 23.43 26.12 4.37
C LYS A 102 24.76 25.93 5.12
N GLN A 103 25.32 24.72 5.11
CA GLN A 103 26.63 24.45 5.71
C GLN A 103 27.74 25.26 5.06
N GLU A 104 27.77 25.34 3.73
CA GLU A 104 28.78 26.13 3.01
C GLU A 104 28.69 27.62 3.35
N ILE A 105 27.47 28.18 3.39
CA ILE A 105 27.25 29.58 3.77
C ILE A 105 27.78 29.84 5.19
N GLU A 106 27.43 28.97 6.14
CA GLU A 106 27.83 29.11 7.54
C GLU A 106 29.34 28.91 7.73
N GLN A 107 29.96 27.93 7.05
CA GLN A 107 31.41 27.70 7.09
C GLN A 107 32.19 28.87 6.49
N HIS A 108 31.72 29.40 5.35
CA HIS A 108 32.31 30.58 4.74
C HIS A 108 32.24 31.79 5.69
N GLY A 109 31.09 32.00 6.33
CA GLY A 109 30.95 33.03 7.37
C GLY A 109 31.89 32.81 8.56
N PHE A 110 32.03 31.58 9.02
CA PHE A 110 32.91 31.20 10.13
C PHE A 110 34.39 31.43 9.82
N GLN A 111 34.81 31.29 8.55
CA GLN A 111 36.20 31.53 8.14
C GLN A 111 36.66 32.96 8.46
N ALA A 112 35.79 33.96 8.30
CA ALA A 112 36.10 35.35 8.66
C ALA A 112 36.31 35.51 10.17
N VAL A 113 35.54 34.79 10.98
CA VAL A 113 35.67 34.80 12.45
C VAL A 113 36.98 34.13 12.88
N VAL A 114 37.35 33.03 12.24
CA VAL A 114 38.65 32.37 12.46
C VAL A 114 39.81 33.28 12.09
N GLN A 115 39.73 33.98 10.94
CA GLN A 115 40.77 34.93 10.53
C GLN A 115 40.94 36.08 11.52
N LYS A 116 39.82 36.64 12.01
CA LYS A 116 39.85 37.68 13.03
C LYS A 116 40.47 37.16 14.34
N ALA A 117 40.05 35.99 14.81
CA ALA A 117 40.61 35.37 16.01
C ALA A 117 42.11 35.05 15.86
N ALA A 118 42.54 34.65 14.66
CA ALA A 118 43.94 34.40 14.35
C ALA A 118 44.78 35.69 14.42
N ALA A 119 44.29 36.79 13.83
CA ALA A 119 44.96 38.08 13.92
C ALA A 119 45.09 38.58 15.38
N GLU A 120 44.03 38.44 16.17
CA GLU A 120 44.06 38.78 17.60
C GLU A 120 45.03 37.88 18.38
N ALA A 121 45.10 36.58 18.07
CA ALA A 121 46.05 35.67 18.70
C ALA A 121 47.50 35.99 18.32
N ASP A 122 47.74 36.37 17.07
CA ASP A 122 49.05 36.80 16.58
C ASP A 122 49.50 38.11 17.27
N GLU A 123 48.59 39.05 17.52
CA GLU A 123 48.86 40.27 18.27
C GLU A 123 49.20 39.99 19.75
N ILE A 124 48.44 39.11 20.41
CA ILE A 124 48.68 38.71 21.81
C ILE A 124 50.05 38.03 21.98
N LEU A 125 50.49 37.25 20.99
CA LEU A 125 51.72 36.46 21.06
C LEU A 125 52.92 37.14 20.37
N ALA A 126 52.75 38.34 19.82
CA ALA A 126 53.79 39.05 19.06
C ALA A 126 55.07 39.25 19.88
N ASP A 127 54.94 39.75 21.10
CA ASP A 127 56.07 40.02 22.00
C ASP A 127 56.78 38.72 22.43
N GLU A 128 56.04 37.66 22.77
CA GLU A 128 56.62 36.36 23.10
C GLU A 128 57.40 35.78 21.90
N ARG A 129 56.83 35.92 20.70
CA ARG A 129 57.46 35.46 19.46
C ARG A 129 58.75 36.21 19.15
N GLU A 130 58.71 37.54 19.20
CA GLU A 130 59.88 38.39 18.93
C GLU A 130 61.00 38.11 19.94
N ASN A 131 60.66 37.93 21.21
CA ASN A 131 61.64 37.59 22.25
C ASN A 131 62.30 36.23 22.02
N ILE A 132 61.54 35.21 21.60
CA ILE A 132 62.10 33.91 21.21
C ILE A 132 63.02 34.09 19.99
N GLU A 133 62.52 34.66 18.89
CA GLU A 133 63.31 34.81 17.67
C GLU A 133 64.62 35.58 17.91
N ASN A 134 64.57 36.74 18.59
CA ASN A 134 65.75 37.56 18.88
C ASN A 134 66.76 36.85 19.80
N SER A 135 66.28 36.18 20.86
CA SER A 135 67.17 35.52 21.83
C SER A 135 67.92 34.34 21.23
N TYR A 136 67.24 33.49 20.44
CA TYR A 136 67.86 32.33 19.81
C TYR A 136 68.70 32.73 18.59
N GLN A 137 68.27 33.71 17.78
CA GLN A 137 69.07 34.21 16.65
C GLN A 137 70.43 34.76 17.09
N LEU A 138 70.46 35.54 18.17
CA LEU A 138 71.71 36.09 18.70
C LEU A 138 72.64 34.97 19.20
N ARG A 139 72.11 33.97 19.92
CA ARG A 139 72.89 32.81 20.38
C ARG A 139 73.47 32.01 19.20
N MET A 140 72.65 31.70 18.20
CA MET A 140 73.10 30.99 17.00
C MET A 140 74.13 31.79 16.20
N PHE A 141 73.96 33.11 16.08
CA PHE A 141 74.89 33.99 15.38
C PHE A 141 76.27 33.97 16.04
N ASN A 142 76.32 34.09 17.37
CA ASN A 142 77.57 34.05 18.12
C ASN A 142 78.33 32.73 17.91
N ILE A 143 77.65 31.59 17.92
CA ILE A 143 78.28 30.27 17.69
C ILE A 143 78.77 30.15 16.24
N ARG A 144 78.02 30.65 15.25
CA ARG A 144 78.47 30.65 13.85
C ARG A 144 79.73 31.49 13.67
N LEU A 145 79.79 32.67 14.29
CA LEU A 145 80.97 33.53 14.25
C LEU A 145 82.19 32.83 14.85
N GLN A 146 82.01 32.09 15.95
CA GLN A 146 83.07 31.28 16.53
C GLN A 146 83.53 30.20 15.54
N LEU A 147 82.60 29.45 14.93
CA LEU A 147 82.89 28.38 13.95
C LEU A 147 83.69 28.84 12.72
N GLU A 148 83.56 30.11 12.33
CA GLU A 148 84.30 30.73 11.22
C GLU A 148 85.75 31.12 11.58
N ALA A 149 86.14 31.11 12.86
CA ALA A 149 87.48 31.48 13.30
C ALA A 149 88.58 30.52 12.76
N VAL A 150 89.64 31.11 12.18
CA VAL A 150 90.67 30.41 11.38
C VAL A 150 91.54 29.41 12.17
N ARG A 151 91.58 29.46 13.50
CA ARG A 151 92.50 28.68 14.37
C ARG A 151 91.81 27.73 15.37
N MET A 152 90.71 27.08 14.98
CA MET A 152 89.96 26.17 15.87
C MET A 152 90.42 24.70 15.75
N LYS A 153 90.45 23.97 16.88
CA LYS A 153 90.71 22.53 16.88
C LYS A 153 89.49 21.74 16.38
N PRO A 154 89.66 20.52 15.82
CA PRO A 154 88.54 19.69 15.35
C PRO A 154 87.51 19.35 16.43
N GLU A 155 87.97 19.04 17.64
CA GLU A 155 87.11 18.68 18.78
C GLU A 155 86.24 19.86 19.23
N GLU A 156 86.82 21.06 19.34
CA GLU A 156 86.12 22.31 19.67
C GLU A 156 85.07 22.67 18.60
N ARG A 157 85.40 22.43 17.33
CA ARG A 157 84.46 22.63 16.21
C ARG A 157 83.26 21.68 16.29
N GLN A 158 83.49 20.41 16.62
CA GLN A 158 82.42 19.42 16.74
C GLN A 158 81.48 19.76 17.90
N ALA A 159 82.03 20.16 19.06
CA ALA A 159 81.24 20.60 20.21
C ALA A 159 80.33 21.81 19.88
N LEU A 160 80.86 22.82 19.18
CA LEU A 160 80.07 23.99 18.76
C LEU A 160 78.99 23.64 17.71
N GLN A 161 79.22 22.64 16.87
CA GLN A 161 78.19 22.14 15.93
C GLN A 161 77.04 21.43 16.65
N GLU A 162 77.36 20.62 17.65
CA GLU A 162 76.35 19.94 18.48
C GLU A 162 75.55 20.96 19.31
N GLU A 163 76.19 21.99 19.85
CA GLU A 163 75.53 23.09 20.56
C GLU A 163 74.59 23.89 19.65
N LEU A 164 75.04 24.22 18.43
CA LEU A 164 74.20 24.89 17.43
C LEU A 164 72.97 24.05 17.07
N HIS A 165 73.15 22.74 16.93
CA HIS A 165 72.04 21.82 16.69
C HIS A 165 71.06 21.80 17.87
N ALA A 166 71.57 21.70 19.10
CA ALA A 166 70.74 21.71 20.31
C ALA A 166 69.92 23.00 20.44
N ILE A 167 70.52 24.17 20.20
CA ILE A 167 69.84 25.47 20.23
C ILE A 167 68.75 25.55 19.17
N ARG A 168 68.98 24.97 17.98
CA ARG A 168 67.94 24.91 16.93
C ARG A 168 66.75 24.07 17.38
N VAL A 169 67.00 22.88 17.93
CA VAL A 169 65.93 22.00 18.46
C VAL A 169 65.15 22.68 19.59
N GLU A 170 65.85 23.38 20.49
CA GLU A 170 65.21 24.12 21.58
C GLU A 170 64.30 25.25 21.06
N MET A 171 64.79 26.03 20.09
CA MET A 171 64.01 27.08 19.43
C MET A 171 62.76 26.51 18.75
N ASP A 172 62.91 25.42 17.99
CA ASP A 172 61.79 24.75 17.32
C ASP A 172 60.75 24.25 18.33
N GLY A 173 61.21 23.71 19.46
CA GLY A 173 60.34 23.32 20.59
C GLY A 173 59.56 24.50 21.17
N LYS A 174 60.22 25.63 21.40
CA LYS A 174 59.58 26.86 21.90
C LYS A 174 58.57 27.45 20.91
N MET A 175 58.89 27.44 19.62
CA MET A 175 57.96 27.84 18.57
C MET A 175 56.76 26.91 18.47
N ALA A 176 56.95 25.60 18.69
CA ALA A 176 55.85 24.65 18.75
C ALA A 176 54.92 24.90 19.97
N GLU A 177 55.49 25.20 21.15
CA GLU A 177 54.70 25.61 22.33
C GLU A 177 53.90 26.89 22.05
N LEU A 178 54.51 27.89 21.42
CA LEU A 178 53.85 29.14 21.06
C LEU A 178 52.72 28.92 20.05
N ASN A 179 52.94 28.10 19.03
CA ASN A 179 51.91 27.72 18.06
C ASN A 179 50.75 26.97 18.72
N LYS A 180 51.03 26.15 19.74
CA LYS A 180 49.98 25.49 20.52
C LYS A 180 49.14 26.52 21.31
N LYS A 181 49.77 27.45 22.01
CA LYS A 181 49.06 28.56 22.68
C LYS A 181 48.22 29.37 21.69
N ARG A 182 48.76 29.67 20.51
CA ARG A 182 48.03 30.35 19.43
C ARG A 182 46.77 29.60 19.05
N SER A 183 46.87 28.29 18.82
CA SER A 183 45.72 27.45 18.50
C SER A 183 44.69 27.39 19.63
N GLU A 184 45.12 27.37 20.90
CA GLU A 184 44.24 27.41 22.07
C GLU A 184 43.45 28.72 22.13
N ILE A 185 44.10 29.87 21.94
CA ILE A 185 43.44 31.19 21.91
C ILE A 185 42.41 31.27 20.77
N ILE A 186 42.79 30.81 19.57
CA ILE A 186 41.87 30.77 18.42
C ILE A 186 40.68 29.85 18.73
N ALA A 187 40.90 28.69 19.34
CA ALA A 187 39.84 27.76 19.70
C ALA A 187 38.87 28.37 20.73
N GLU A 188 39.39 29.04 21.76
CA GLU A 188 38.60 29.70 22.79
C GLU A 188 37.76 30.86 22.21
N LYS A 189 38.38 31.74 21.42
CA LYS A 189 37.68 32.87 20.78
C LYS A 189 36.64 32.44 19.75
N THR A 190 36.86 31.32 19.07
CA THR A 190 35.93 30.83 18.04
C THR A 190 34.87 29.85 18.57
N ALA A 191 35.00 29.36 19.81
CA ALA A 191 34.04 28.47 20.45
C ALA A 191 32.59 29.00 20.44
N PRO A 192 32.28 30.25 20.87
CA PRO A 192 30.90 30.73 20.92
C PRO A 192 30.27 30.82 19.53
N GLU A 193 31.01 31.28 18.52
CA GLU A 193 30.49 31.35 17.16
C GLU A 193 30.30 29.94 16.57
N ARG A 194 31.17 28.99 16.92
CA ARG A 194 31.02 27.59 16.48
C ARG A 194 29.73 26.97 17.03
N GLU A 195 29.41 27.22 18.30
CA GLU A 195 28.17 26.77 18.92
C GLU A 195 26.96 27.47 18.28
N ALA A 196 27.01 28.79 18.10
CA ALA A 196 25.94 29.54 17.45
C ALA A 196 25.69 29.07 16.02
N MET A 197 26.75 28.80 15.25
CA MET A 197 26.68 28.21 13.92
C MET A 197 25.98 26.85 13.93
N GLN A 198 26.37 25.95 14.84
CA GLN A 198 25.72 24.64 14.96
C GLN A 198 24.23 24.77 15.31
N GLN A 199 23.87 25.69 16.20
CA GLN A 199 22.47 25.96 16.54
C GLN A 199 21.68 26.50 15.33
N ARG A 200 22.24 27.42 14.54
CA ARG A 200 21.59 27.93 13.32
C ARG A 200 21.37 26.82 12.29
N ILE A 201 22.36 25.94 12.10
CA ILE A 201 22.24 24.80 11.20
C ILE A 201 21.16 23.83 11.70
N ALA A 202 21.13 23.54 13.01
CA ALA A 202 20.13 22.65 13.60
C ALA A 202 18.70 23.22 13.51
N ALA A 203 18.53 24.52 13.78
CA ALA A 203 17.25 25.20 13.65
C ALA A 203 16.76 25.21 12.19
N TYR A 204 17.66 25.49 11.24
CA TYR A 204 17.36 25.41 9.82
C TYR A 204 16.99 23.99 9.40
N ALA A 205 17.73 22.99 9.87
CA ALA A 205 17.45 21.58 9.60
C ALA A 205 16.06 21.15 10.08
N ALA A 206 15.67 21.58 11.29
CA ALA A 206 14.35 21.29 11.85
C ALA A 206 13.23 21.95 11.02
N GLY A 207 13.34 23.27 10.77
CA GLY A 207 12.34 24.00 9.99
C GLY A 207 12.18 23.47 8.56
N LEU A 208 13.28 23.15 7.89
CA LEU A 208 13.26 22.58 6.56
C LEU A 208 12.63 21.18 6.56
N ARG A 209 12.94 20.36 7.56
CA ARG A 209 12.34 19.02 7.67
C ARG A 209 10.83 19.10 7.84
N ASP A 210 10.35 20.01 8.67
CA ASP A 210 8.92 20.21 8.91
C ASP A 210 8.22 20.73 7.64
N GLU A 211 8.84 21.69 6.94
CA GLU A 211 8.29 22.22 5.68
C GLU A 211 8.18 21.15 4.59
N LEU A 212 9.26 20.39 4.35
CA LEU A 212 9.28 19.35 3.33
C LEU A 212 8.35 18.18 3.71
N HIS A 213 8.26 17.84 4.99
CA HIS A 213 7.34 16.81 5.46
C HIS A 213 5.88 17.24 5.31
N GLY A 214 5.55 18.49 5.64
CA GLY A 214 4.22 19.06 5.42
C GLY A 214 3.83 19.03 3.93
N LYS A 215 4.72 19.52 3.05
CA LYS A 215 4.52 19.47 1.60
C LYS A 215 4.30 18.04 1.09
N LEU A 216 5.10 17.08 1.56
CA LEU A 216 4.93 15.67 1.19
C LEU A 216 3.58 15.12 1.64
N GLN A 217 3.13 15.43 2.87
CA GLN A 217 1.84 14.99 3.37
C GLN A 217 0.67 15.59 2.57
N ASP A 218 0.72 16.87 2.25
CA ASP A 218 -0.31 17.54 1.43
C ASP A 218 -0.39 16.92 0.03
N ASP A 219 0.77 16.64 -0.56
CA ASP A 219 0.88 16.00 -1.86
C ASP A 219 0.35 14.56 -1.86
N ILE A 220 0.60 13.79 -0.78
CA ILE A 220 0.06 12.45 -0.60
C ILE A 220 -1.46 12.51 -0.43
N ALA A 221 -1.97 13.41 0.41
CA ALA A 221 -3.40 13.55 0.67
C ALA A 221 -4.18 13.93 -0.59
N LYS A 222 -3.61 14.81 -1.43
CA LYS A 222 -4.17 15.17 -2.73
C LYS A 222 -4.22 13.97 -3.67
N ASP A 223 -3.11 13.23 -3.79
CA ASP A 223 -3.02 12.06 -4.65
C ASP A 223 -3.99 10.94 -4.19
N ASP A 224 -4.14 10.73 -2.87
CA ASP A 224 -5.10 9.77 -2.30
C ASP A 224 -6.55 10.11 -2.65
N LYS A 225 -6.92 11.39 -2.54
CA LYS A 225 -8.27 11.86 -2.86
C LYS A 225 -8.62 11.64 -4.33
N ASP A 226 -7.69 11.92 -5.24
CA ASP A 226 -7.91 11.73 -6.67
C ASP A 226 -8.06 10.24 -7.02
N LEU A 227 -7.33 9.37 -6.30
CA LEU A 227 -7.36 7.93 -6.55
C LEU A 227 -8.65 7.24 -6.07
N GLN A 228 -9.30 7.76 -5.03
CA GLN A 228 -10.57 7.21 -4.51
C GLN A 228 -11.74 7.35 -5.50
N GLN A 229 -11.68 8.32 -6.42
CA GLN A 229 -12.74 8.54 -7.40
C GLN A 229 -12.90 7.38 -8.40
N GLY A 230 -11.81 6.67 -8.71
CA GLY A 230 -11.82 5.52 -9.62
C GLY A 230 -12.65 4.34 -9.08
N PRO A 231 -12.28 3.76 -7.92
CA PRO A 231 -13.04 2.70 -7.27
C PRO A 231 -14.52 3.04 -7.03
N GLU A 232 -14.83 4.28 -6.64
CA GLU A 232 -16.22 4.72 -6.44
C GLU A 232 -17.02 4.68 -7.75
N ALA A 233 -16.44 5.14 -8.86
CA ALA A 233 -17.09 5.06 -10.16
C ALA A 233 -17.35 3.61 -10.60
N PHE A 234 -16.36 2.72 -10.39
CA PHE A 234 -16.53 1.29 -10.69
C PHE A 234 -17.58 0.61 -9.82
N SER A 235 -17.62 0.94 -8.52
CA SER A 235 -18.63 0.41 -7.61
C SER A 235 -20.04 0.75 -8.06
N LYS A 236 -20.28 2.00 -8.49
CA LYS A 236 -21.59 2.44 -9.02
C LYS A 236 -21.99 1.67 -10.27
N VAL A 237 -21.04 1.41 -11.18
CA VAL A 237 -21.31 0.62 -12.40
C VAL A 237 -21.70 -0.82 -12.06
N LEU A 238 -20.98 -1.46 -11.11
CA LEU A 238 -21.31 -2.81 -10.67
C LEU A 238 -22.67 -2.86 -9.97
N GLU A 239 -23.00 -1.87 -9.15
CA GLU A 239 -24.30 -1.77 -8.48
C GLU A 239 -25.46 -1.67 -9.49
N VAL A 240 -25.30 -0.93 -10.59
CA VAL A 240 -26.31 -0.89 -11.66
C VAL A 240 -26.51 -2.26 -12.30
N ILE A 241 -25.43 -3.03 -12.51
CA ILE A 241 -25.50 -4.38 -13.08
C ILE A 241 -26.14 -5.35 -12.08
N ASP A 242 -25.75 -5.29 -10.81
CA ASP A 242 -26.25 -6.14 -9.73
C ASP A 242 -27.77 -5.91 -9.55
N ASN A 243 -28.24 -4.66 -9.56
CA ASN A 243 -29.67 -4.34 -9.54
C ASN A 243 -30.44 -4.93 -10.74
N ARG A 244 -29.82 -5.00 -11.92
CA ARG A 244 -30.44 -5.60 -13.11
C ARG A 244 -30.46 -7.12 -13.02
N LEU A 245 -29.40 -7.74 -12.49
CA LEU A 245 -29.35 -9.17 -12.19
C LEU A 245 -30.47 -9.58 -11.22
N ASP A 246 -30.68 -8.79 -10.16
CA ASP A 246 -31.74 -9.05 -9.19
C ASP A 246 -33.13 -8.99 -9.83
N LYS A 247 -33.40 -7.99 -10.68
CA LYS A 247 -34.68 -7.91 -11.42
C LYS A 247 -34.92 -9.10 -12.35
N ILE A 248 -33.89 -9.54 -13.07
CA ILE A 248 -34.00 -10.72 -13.96
C ILE A 248 -34.24 -11.97 -13.12
N LYS A 249 -33.53 -12.12 -12.00
CA LYS A 249 -33.68 -13.26 -11.09
C LYS A 249 -35.09 -13.31 -10.49
N GLU A 250 -35.59 -12.20 -9.96
CA GLU A 250 -36.97 -12.11 -9.46
C GLU A 250 -38.00 -12.45 -10.54
N GLY A 251 -37.78 -11.99 -11.77
CA GLY A 251 -38.62 -12.32 -12.92
C GLY A 251 -38.61 -13.82 -13.23
N ASN A 252 -37.43 -14.44 -13.26
CA ASN A 252 -37.26 -15.87 -13.46
C ASN A 252 -37.90 -16.69 -12.35
N ASP A 253 -37.74 -16.27 -11.08
CA ASP A 253 -38.33 -16.93 -9.92
C ASP A 253 -39.87 -16.89 -9.97
N LYS A 254 -40.46 -15.75 -10.39
CA LYS A 254 -41.90 -15.64 -10.63
C LYS A 254 -42.38 -16.58 -11.73
N ILE A 255 -41.69 -16.62 -12.89
CA ILE A 255 -42.05 -17.53 -13.99
C ILE A 255 -41.93 -19.00 -13.55
N ALA A 256 -40.88 -19.35 -12.80
CA ALA A 256 -40.70 -20.70 -12.28
C ALA A 256 -41.79 -21.09 -11.27
N ALA A 257 -42.23 -20.15 -10.43
CA ALA A 257 -43.34 -20.36 -9.50
C ALA A 257 -44.68 -20.51 -10.23
N GLU A 258 -44.95 -19.71 -11.25
CA GLU A 258 -46.14 -19.82 -12.10
C GLU A 258 -46.19 -21.19 -12.81
N ILE A 259 -45.10 -21.60 -13.47
CA ILE A 259 -45.00 -22.92 -14.11
C ILE A 259 -45.29 -24.04 -13.11
N ARG A 260 -44.71 -23.96 -11.91
CA ARG A 260 -44.92 -24.96 -10.85
C ARG A 260 -46.39 -25.01 -10.44
N HIS A 261 -46.99 -23.85 -10.17
CA HIS A 261 -48.38 -23.76 -9.73
C HIS A 261 -49.35 -24.27 -10.81
N ASP A 262 -49.11 -23.95 -12.08
CA ASP A 262 -49.93 -24.41 -13.19
C ASP A 262 -49.88 -25.94 -13.32
N ILE A 263 -48.69 -26.54 -13.24
CA ILE A 263 -48.52 -28.00 -13.27
C ILE A 263 -49.20 -28.65 -12.07
N GLU A 264 -48.97 -28.15 -10.85
CA GLU A 264 -49.59 -28.65 -9.62
C GLU A 264 -51.13 -28.61 -9.71
N SER A 265 -51.68 -27.51 -10.21
CA SER A 265 -53.13 -27.34 -10.36
C SER A 265 -53.73 -28.34 -11.36
N LYS A 266 -53.06 -28.59 -12.49
CA LYS A 266 -53.52 -29.58 -13.48
C LYS A 266 -53.37 -31.02 -12.98
N VAL A 267 -52.29 -31.32 -12.26
CA VAL A 267 -52.10 -32.62 -11.61
C VAL A 267 -53.19 -32.87 -10.55
N ALA A 268 -53.50 -31.89 -9.70
CA ALA A 268 -54.55 -32.02 -8.70
C ALA A 268 -55.95 -32.22 -9.31
N PHE A 269 -56.24 -31.52 -10.41
CA PHE A 269 -57.48 -31.71 -11.16
C PHE A 269 -57.60 -33.14 -11.71
N LEU A 270 -56.57 -33.63 -12.41
CA LEU A 270 -56.55 -34.98 -12.98
C LEU A 270 -56.57 -36.07 -11.89
N ALA A 271 -55.90 -35.83 -10.75
CA ALA A 271 -55.94 -36.72 -9.60
C ALA A 271 -57.36 -36.89 -9.05
N LYS A 272 -58.11 -35.78 -8.91
CA LYS A 272 -59.50 -35.81 -8.46
C LYS A 272 -60.43 -36.46 -9.48
N GLU A 273 -60.26 -36.16 -10.77
CA GLU A 273 -61.10 -36.72 -11.84
C GLU A 273 -60.95 -38.24 -11.97
N ARG A 274 -59.72 -38.77 -11.80
CA ARG A 274 -59.41 -40.19 -12.00
C ARG A 274 -59.34 -41.01 -10.71
N GLY A 275 -59.49 -40.36 -9.55
CA GLY A 275 -59.45 -40.99 -8.24
C GLY A 275 -58.05 -41.44 -7.82
N TYR A 276 -57.00 -40.71 -8.20
CA TYR A 276 -55.64 -41.00 -7.73
C TYR A 276 -55.46 -40.51 -6.28
N THR A 277 -54.93 -41.38 -5.42
CA THR A 277 -54.68 -41.05 -4.01
C THR A 277 -53.35 -40.31 -3.83
N ILE A 278 -52.33 -40.65 -4.62
CA ILE A 278 -51.00 -40.05 -4.59
C ILE A 278 -50.48 -39.90 -6.01
N VAL A 279 -49.89 -38.74 -6.32
CA VAL A 279 -49.14 -38.51 -7.57
C VAL A 279 -47.68 -38.22 -7.24
N PHE A 280 -46.76 -39.03 -7.76
CA PHE A 280 -45.32 -38.82 -7.59
C PHE A 280 -44.75 -37.94 -8.70
N ASN A 281 -43.95 -36.93 -8.33
CA ASN A 281 -43.26 -36.05 -9.28
C ASN A 281 -41.95 -36.63 -9.85
N LYS A 282 -41.56 -37.84 -9.41
CA LYS A 282 -40.38 -38.57 -9.87
C LYS A 282 -40.68 -40.06 -9.93
N ILE A 283 -40.23 -40.70 -11.01
CA ILE A 283 -40.38 -42.14 -11.21
C ILE A 283 -39.53 -42.89 -10.17
N LYS A 284 -40.18 -43.71 -9.34
CA LYS A 284 -39.50 -44.68 -8.47
C LYS A 284 -39.79 -46.08 -8.99
N VAL A 285 -38.74 -46.84 -9.29
CA VAL A 285 -38.73 -48.04 -10.15
C VAL A 285 -39.44 -49.29 -9.61
N ASN A 286 -40.37 -49.18 -8.64
CA ASN A 286 -40.94 -50.37 -7.98
C ASN A 286 -42.42 -50.24 -7.55
N ILE A 287 -43.20 -49.36 -8.20
CA ILE A 287 -44.62 -49.14 -7.90
C ILE A 287 -45.42 -49.26 -9.20
N LYS A 288 -46.55 -49.99 -9.18
CA LYS A 288 -47.53 -49.97 -10.27
C LYS A 288 -48.26 -48.62 -10.21
N ALA A 289 -47.82 -47.66 -11.02
CA ALA A 289 -48.38 -46.32 -11.07
C ALA A 289 -48.68 -45.89 -12.51
N ASP A 290 -49.80 -45.21 -12.71
CA ASP A 290 -50.21 -44.72 -14.02
C ASP A 290 -49.41 -43.46 -14.42
N ASP A 291 -48.91 -43.42 -15.65
CA ASP A 291 -48.22 -42.23 -16.18
C ASP A 291 -49.25 -41.20 -16.66
N ILE A 292 -49.33 -40.05 -16.00
CA ILE A 292 -50.24 -38.97 -16.36
C ILE A 292 -49.53 -37.82 -17.10
N THR A 293 -48.25 -37.97 -17.45
CA THR A 293 -47.40 -36.90 -18.00
C THR A 293 -47.99 -36.28 -19.26
N GLN A 294 -48.36 -37.08 -20.25
CA GLN A 294 -48.89 -36.58 -21.53
C GLN A 294 -50.26 -35.90 -21.38
N GLU A 295 -51.05 -36.34 -20.41
CA GLU A 295 -52.37 -35.80 -20.12
C GLU A 295 -52.26 -34.42 -19.45
N VAL A 296 -51.36 -34.30 -18.47
CA VAL A 296 -51.02 -33.01 -17.85
C VAL A 296 -50.49 -32.04 -18.90
N ILE A 297 -49.57 -32.47 -19.77
CA ILE A 297 -49.05 -31.64 -20.87
C ILE A 297 -50.17 -31.18 -21.81
N LYS A 298 -51.13 -32.05 -22.13
CA LYS A 298 -52.28 -31.71 -22.97
C LYS A 298 -53.17 -30.66 -22.30
N GLU A 299 -53.45 -30.79 -21.01
CA GLU A 299 -54.25 -29.83 -20.24
C GLU A 299 -53.55 -28.47 -20.04
N LEU A 300 -52.23 -28.47 -19.89
CA LEU A 300 -51.41 -27.24 -19.84
C LEU A 300 -51.49 -26.47 -21.17
N LYS A 301 -51.49 -27.17 -22.30
CA LYS A 301 -51.59 -26.54 -23.64
C LYS A 301 -52.99 -26.04 -24.00
N LYS A 302 -54.04 -26.58 -23.36
CA LYS A 302 -55.44 -26.17 -23.57
C LYS A 302 -55.82 -24.88 -22.84
N SER A 303 -55.08 -24.50 -21.78
CA SER A 303 -55.42 -23.38 -20.90
C SER A 303 -54.90 -22.03 -21.42
N LYS A 304 -54.92 -21.83 -22.74
CA LYS A 304 -54.40 -20.63 -23.41
C LYS A 304 -55.42 -19.50 -23.42
#